data_AF-A0A963G9D7-F1
#
_entry.id   AF-A0A963G9D7-F1
#
_cell.length_a   1.000
_cell.length_b   1.000
_cell.length_c   1.000
_cell.angle_alpha   90.00
_cell.angle_beta   90.00
_cell.angle_gamma   90.00
#
_symmetry.space_group_name_H-M   'P 1'
#
loop_
_entity.id
_entity.type
_entity.pdbx_description
1 polymer ?
#
loop_
_entity_poly.entity_id
_entity_poly.type
_entity_poly.pdbx_seq_one_letter_code
_entity_poly.pdbx_strand_id
1 'polypeptide(L)' 'MPVKVADLVAEIVKSLPAANPVYTIEGFCEAHHITKPLYYELKRAGLGPREMEVGRRRLITVEAAAEWRRARERRNGE' A
#
# COMPACT_ATOMS: atom_id res chain seq x y z
N MET A 1 26.74 19.97 24.64
CA MET A 1 26.84 18.50 24.76
C MET A 1 26.52 17.91 23.40
N PRO A 2 27.38 17.07 22.78
CA PRO A 2 27.06 16.49 21.49
C PRO A 2 26.01 15.38 21.68
N VAL A 3 24.85 15.53 21.02
CA VAL A 3 23.88 14.44 20.89
C VAL A 3 24.55 13.32 20.09
N LYS A 4 24.60 12.10 20.62
CA LYS A 4 25.18 10.98 19.88
C LYS A 4 24.23 10.64 18.73
N VAL A 5 24.79 10.37 17.56
CA VAL A 5 24.04 10.00 16.35
C VAL A 5 23.06 8.85 16.61
N ALA A 6 23.42 7.91 17.48
CA ALA A 6 22.55 6.80 17.89
C ALA A 6 21.29 7.26 18.64
N ASP A 7 21.41 8.26 19.52
CA ASP A 7 20.28 8.81 20.28
C ASP A 7 19.32 9.56 19.34
N LEU A 8 19.87 10.29 18.37
CA LEU A 8 19.09 10.97 17.34
C LEU A 8 18.33 9.98 16.43
N VAL A 9 18.99 8.89 16.00
CA VAL A 9 18.35 7.85 15.18
C VAL A 9 17.23 7.14 15.97
N ALA A 10 17.45 6.84 17.25
CA ALA A 10 16.44 6.22 18.09
C ALA A 10 15.20 7.11 18.28
N GLU A 11 15.39 8.42 18.46
CA GLU A 11 14.30 9.37 18.60
C GLU A 11 13.51 9.55 17.30
N ILE A 12 14.21 9.60 16.15
CA ILE A 12 13.57 9.64 14.83
C ILE A 12 12.70 8.40 14.63
N VAL A 13 13.21 7.19 14.87
CA VAL A 13 12.45 5.95 14.66
C VAL A 13 11.19 5.89 15.54
N LYS A 14 11.26 6.34 16.79
CA LYS A 14 10.09 6.40 17.68
C LYS A 14 9.01 7.37 17.19
N SER A 15 9.42 8.45 16.52
CA SER A 15 8.52 9.46 15.98
C SER A 15 7.88 9.07 14.65
N LEU A 16 8.36 8.01 13.98
CA LEU A 16 7.77 7.57 12.72
C LEU A 16 6.41 6.90 12.98
N PRO A 17 5.39 7.18 12.16
CA PRO A 17 4.13 6.45 12.24
C PRO A 17 4.38 4.96 12.00
N ALA A 18 3.77 4.11 12.81
CA ALA A 18 3.84 2.66 12.62
C ALA A 18 3.37 2.29 11.21
N ALA A 19 4.09 1.40 10.55
CA ALA A 19 3.72 0.92 9.22
C ALA A 19 2.34 0.26 9.29
N ASN A 20 1.38 0.79 8.52
CA ASN A 20 0.04 0.22 8.45
C ASN A 20 0.09 -1.04 7.56
N PRO A 21 -0.21 -2.24 8.08
CA PRO A 21 -0.12 -3.47 7.29
C PRO A 21 -1.21 -3.59 6.22
N VAL A 22 -2.17 -2.66 6.20
CA VAL A 22 -3.33 -2.70 5.32
C VAL A 22 -3.68 -1.32 4.76
N TYR A 23 -4.19 -1.29 3.54
CA TYR A 23 -4.79 -0.13 2.91
C TYR A 23 -6.31 -0.24 2.91
N THR A 24 -7.00 0.90 3.04
CA THR A 24 -8.36 1.03 2.49
C THR A 24 -8.27 1.13 0.97
N ILE A 25 -9.39 1.00 0.26
CA ILE A 25 -9.41 1.25 -1.20
C ILE A 25 -8.90 2.66 -1.51
N GLU A 26 -9.28 3.66 -0.72
CA GLU A 26 -8.84 5.04 -0.89
C GLU A 26 -7.34 5.20 -0.65
N GLY A 27 -6.81 4.66 0.46
CA GLY A 27 -5.39 4.70 0.75
C GLY A 27 -4.55 3.92 -0.27
N PHE A 28 -5.09 2.84 -0.84
CA PHE A 28 -4.44 2.12 -1.94
C PHE A 28 -4.36 2.99 -3.20
N CYS A 29 -5.47 3.66 -3.54
CA CYS A 29 -5.54 4.56 -4.69
C CYS A 29 -4.53 5.71 -4.56
N GLU A 30 -4.47 6.35 -3.39
CA GLU A 30 -3.52 7.40 -3.07
C GLU A 30 -2.07 6.91 -3.18
N ALA A 31 -1.74 5.79 -2.52
CA ALA A 31 -0.38 5.24 -2.48
C ALA A 31 0.16 4.81 -3.85
N HIS A 32 -0.71 4.48 -4.80
CA HIS A 32 -0.32 4.01 -6.14
C HIS A 32 -0.67 5.02 -7.25
N HIS A 33 -1.06 6.24 -6.88
CA HIS A 33 -1.43 7.31 -7.81
C HIS A 33 -2.46 6.88 -8.87
N ILE A 34 -3.47 6.10 -8.47
CA ILE A 34 -4.59 5.73 -9.33
C ILE A 34 -5.88 6.35 -8.84
N THR A 35 -6.78 6.67 -9.77
CA THR A 35 -8.10 7.19 -9.41
C THR A 35 -9.01 6.06 -8.93
N LYS A 36 -9.96 6.38 -8.04
CA LYS A 36 -10.95 5.42 -7.55
C LYS A 36 -11.79 4.79 -8.69
N PRO A 37 -12.21 5.52 -9.75
CA PRO A 37 -12.83 4.90 -10.91
C PRO A 37 -11.93 3.86 -11.59
N LEU A 38 -10.66 4.17 -11.82
CA LEU A 38 -9.70 3.24 -12.42
C LEU A 38 -9.54 1.98 -11.56
N TYR A 39 -9.50 2.12 -10.24
CA TYR A 39 -9.48 0.97 -9.33
C TYR A 39 -10.66 0.02 -9.57
N TYR A 40 -11.88 0.54 -9.66
CA TYR A 40 -13.06 -0.30 -9.88
C TYR A 40 -13.10 -0.91 -11.27
N GLU A 41 -12.62 -0.22 -12.30
CA GLU A 41 -12.46 -0.80 -13.64
C GLU A 41 -11.46 -1.97 -13.64
N LEU A 42 -10.30 -1.79 -13.01
CA LEU A 42 -9.32 -2.87 -12.83
C LEU A 42 -9.92 -4.04 -12.04
N LYS A 43 -10.64 -3.76 -10.94
CA LYS A 43 -11.32 -4.79 -10.15
C LYS A 43 -12.31 -5.59 -10.99
N ARG A 44 -13.17 -4.92 -11.76
CA ARG A 44 -14.14 -5.56 -12.66
C ARG A 44 -13.47 -6.41 -13.73
N ALA A 45 -12.31 -5.98 -14.22
CA ALA A 45 -11.51 -6.73 -15.18
C ALA A 45 -10.71 -7.90 -14.55
N GLY A 46 -10.82 -8.15 -13.24
CA GLY A 46 -9.99 -9.15 -12.54
C GLY A 46 -8.51 -8.75 -12.43
N LEU A 47 -8.22 -7.46 -12.62
CA LEU A 47 -6.89 -6.87 -12.67
C LEU A 47 -6.54 -6.06 -11.40
N GLY A 48 -7.48 -5.93 -10.45
CA GLY A 48 -7.25 -5.27 -9.17
C GLY A 48 -6.42 -6.11 -8.18
N PRO A 49 -5.98 -5.51 -7.06
CA PRO A 49 -5.33 -6.26 -5.99
C PRO A 49 -6.32 -7.22 -5.31
N ARG A 50 -5.80 -8.23 -4.61
CA ARG A 50 -6.64 -9.04 -3.72
C ARG A 50 -7.15 -8.19 -2.57
N GLU A 51 -8.45 -8.30 -2.30
CA GLU A 51 -9.11 -7.64 -1.19
C GLU A 51 -9.47 -8.65 -0.10
N MET A 52 -9.41 -8.24 1.16
CA MET A 52 -10.01 -8.95 2.29
C MET A 52 -11.26 -8.22 2.78
N GLU A 53 -12.26 -9.00 3.20
CA GLU A 53 -13.49 -8.51 3.81
C GLU A 53 -13.41 -8.65 5.33
N VAL A 54 -13.47 -7.51 6.04
CA VAL A 54 -13.51 -7.47 7.50
C VAL A 54 -14.77 -6.72 7.92
N GLY A 55 -15.84 -7.48 8.14
CA GLY A 55 -17.18 -6.94 8.38
C GLY A 55 -17.66 -6.11 7.19
N ARG A 56 -17.80 -4.79 7.37
CA ARG A 56 -18.24 -3.86 6.32
C ARG A 56 -17.09 -3.22 5.54
N ARG A 57 -15.83 -3.51 5.91
CA ARG A 57 -14.64 -2.88 5.31
C ARG A 57 -14.03 -3.81 4.26
N ARG A 58 -13.67 -3.23 3.12
CA ARG A 58 -12.73 -3.81 2.15
C ARG A 58 -11.35 -3.27 2.44
N LEU A 59 -10.40 -4.16 2.69
CA LEU A 59 -9.01 -3.82 2.96
C LEU A 59 -8.09 -4.56 2.01
N ILE A 60 -6.92 -4.01 1.74
CA ILE A 60 -5.91 -4.58 0.86
C ILE A 60 -4.63 -4.69 1.69
N THR A 61 -4.10 -5.90 1.89
CA THR A 61 -2.86 -6.04 2.65
C THR A 61 -1.67 -5.52 1.84
N VAL A 62 -0.58 -5.16 2.51
CA VAL A 62 0.66 -4.74 1.85
C VAL A 62 1.21 -5.81 0.90
N GLU A 63 1.02 -7.09 1.23
CA GLU A 63 1.42 -8.23 0.41
C GLU A 63 0.56 -8.33 -0.86
N ALA A 64 -0.75 -8.15 -0.73
CA ALA A 64 -1.67 -8.13 -1.88
C ALA A 64 -1.35 -6.96 -2.82
N ALA A 65 -1.02 -5.79 -2.27
CA ALA A 65 -0.55 -4.65 -3.04
C ALA A 65 0.78 -4.94 -3.75
N ALA A 66 1.73 -5.59 -3.07
CA ALA A 66 3.01 -5.98 -3.67
C ALA A 66 2.85 -7.00 -4.81
N GLU A 67 1.98 -7.99 -4.65
CA GLU A 67 1.64 -8.95 -5.70
C GLU A 67 1.02 -8.25 -6.91
N TRP A 68 0.10 -7.31 -6.68
CA TRP A 68 -0.52 -6.53 -7.74
C TRP A 68 0.52 -5.71 -8.52
N ARG A 69 1.45 -5.02 -7.83
CA ARG A 69 2.53 -4.27 -8.50
C ARG A 69 3.35 -5.18 -9.40
N ARG A 70 3.79 -6.34 -8.89
CA ARG A 70 4.53 -7.35 -9.67
C ARG A 70 3.76 -7.81 -10.91
N ALA A 71 2.45 -8.02 -10.78
CA ALA A 71 1.61 -8.42 -11.91
C ALA A 71 1.49 -7.31 -12.97
N ARG A 72 1.52 -6.03 -12.58
CA ARG A 72 1.46 -4.88 -13.51
C ARG A 72 2.80 -4.55 -14.16
N GLU A 73 3.90 -4.76 -13.43
CA GLU A 73 5.26 -4.66 -13.97
C GLU A 73 5.51 -5.70 -15.07
N ARG A 74 4.80 -6.84 -15.06
CA ARG A 74 4.94 -7.92 -16.04
C ARG A 74 4.34 -7.65 -17.43
N ARG A 75 3.93 -6.42 -17.78
CA ARG A 75 3.42 -6.16 -19.14
C ARG A 75 3.88 -4.82 -19.71
N ASN A 76 5.05 -4.86 -20.30
CA ASN A 76 5.48 -4.00 -21.42
C ASN A 76 6.23 -4.84 -22.48
N GLY A 77 5.72 -6.03 -22.81
CA GLY A 77 6.27 -6.84 -23.90
C GLY A 77 5.75 -8.27 -23.91
N GLU A 78 4.71 -8.50 -24.71
CA GLU A 78 4.47 -9.68 -25.56
C GLU A 78 3.33 -9.36 -26.54
#